data_AF-A0A0L8VD49-F1
#
_entry.id   AF-A0A0L8VD49-F1
#
_cell.length_a   1.000
_cell.length_b   1.000
_cell.length_c   1.000
_cell.angle_alpha   90.00
_cell.angle_beta   90.00
_cell.angle_gamma   90.00
#
_symmetry.space_group_name_H-M   'P 1'
#
loop_
_entity.id
_entity.type
_entity.pdbx_description
1 polymer ?
#
loop_
_entity_poly.entity_id
_entity_poly.type
_entity_poly.pdbx_seq_one_letter_code
_entity_poly.pdbx_strand_id
1 'polypeptide(L)' 'MMAFSLKIDTDAQVDIQEGIIWYNKQQPGLGHKFHAEVKGALEKLKTNPFFQIRYDGVHCLPL' A
#
# COMPACT_ATOMS: atom_id res chain seq x y z
N MET A 1 -13.91 -13.31 -0.83
CA MET A 1 -14.68 -12.74 0.30
C MET A 1 -13.75 -11.80 1.07
N MET A 2 -14.14 -10.55 1.32
CA MET A 2 -13.34 -9.63 2.15
C MET A 2 -13.73 -9.86 3.62
N ALA A 3 -12.77 -10.30 4.42
CA ALA A 3 -12.98 -10.65 5.83
C ALA A 3 -12.58 -9.51 6.79
N PHE A 4 -11.77 -8.57 6.31
CA PHE A 4 -11.21 -7.48 7.11
C PHE A 4 -11.55 -6.12 6.51
N SER A 5 -11.75 -5.13 7.38
CA SER A 5 -11.83 -3.72 6.99
C SER A 5 -10.45 -3.05 7.14
N LEU A 6 -10.18 -2.07 6.30
CA LEU A 6 -8.95 -1.28 6.36
C LEU A 6 -9.22 0.06 7.03
N LYS A 7 -8.36 0.40 7.98
CA LYS A 7 -8.18 1.77 8.46
C LYS A 7 -6.77 2.21 8.04
N ILE A 8 -6.70 3.29 7.28
CA ILE A 8 -5.43 3.83 6.79
C ILE A 8 -5.12 5.06 7.61
N ASP A 9 -3.92 5.08 8.22
CA ASP A 9 -3.43 6.25 8.94
C ASP A 9 -3.31 7.46 8.00
N THR A 10 -3.49 8.67 8.52
CA THR A 10 -3.35 9.90 7.74
C THR A 10 -1.94 10.01 7.16
N ASP A 11 -0.92 9.65 7.94
CA ASP A 11 0.48 9.69 7.48
C ASP A 11 0.70 8.73 6.31
N ALA A 12 0.10 7.52 6.37
CA ALA A 12 0.16 6.57 5.26
C ALA A 12 -0.56 7.09 4.00
N GLN A 13 -1.62 7.90 4.14
CA GLN A 13 -2.25 8.53 2.98
C GLN A 13 -1.33 9.58 2.33
N VAL A 14 -0.60 10.34 3.16
CA VAL A 14 0.41 11.31 2.70
C VAL A 14 1.53 10.57 1.96
N ASP A 15 2.08 9.50 2.54
CA ASP A 15 3.15 8.71 1.91
C ASP A 15 2.74 8.17 0.54
N ILE A 16 1.51 7.66 0.41
CA ILE A 16 0.98 7.18 -0.87
C ILE A 16 0.90 8.34 -1.87
N GLN A 17 0.39 9.50 -1.46
CA GLN A 17 0.26 10.65 -2.35
C GLN A 17 1.61 11.21 -2.79
N GLU A 18 2.60 11.27 -1.89
CA GLU A 18 3.97 11.65 -2.20
C GLU A 18 4.63 10.66 -3.16
N GLY A 19 4.43 9.36 -2.95
CA GLY A 19 4.87 8.32 -3.87
C GLY A 19 4.32 8.49 -5.27
N ILE A 20 3.00 8.74 -5.41
CA ILE A 20 2.36 9.02 -6.71
C ILE A 20 3.03 10.21 -7.40
N ILE A 21 3.23 11.31 -6.67
CA ILE A 21 3.84 12.53 -7.21
C ILE A 21 5.28 12.26 -7.63
N TRP A 22 6.07 11.58 -6.79
CA TRP A 22 7.47 11.29 -7.04
C TRP A 22 7.65 10.41 -8.28
N TYR A 23 6.93 9.30 -8.37
CA TYR A 23 7.00 8.41 -9.52
C TYR A 23 6.56 9.10 -10.80
N ASN A 24 5.50 9.90 -10.76
CA ASN A 24 5.03 10.62 -11.95
C ASN A 24 6.00 11.72 -12.41
N LYS A 25 6.80 12.30 -11.50
CA LYS A 25 7.91 13.20 -11.85
C LYS A 25 9.04 12.46 -12.58
N GLN A 26 9.31 11.20 -12.24
CA GLN A 26 10.34 10.41 -12.92
C GLN A 26 9.95 10.09 -14.36
N GLN A 27 8.70 9.65 -14.56
CA GLN A 27 8.14 9.43 -15.89
C GLN A 27 6.61 9.57 -15.82
N PRO A 28 6.00 10.39 -16.70
CA PRO A 28 4.55 10.49 -16.77
C PRO A 28 3.87 9.13 -16.89
N GLY A 29 2.91 8.86 -16.00
CA GLY A 29 2.19 7.58 -15.92
C GLY A 29 2.73 6.61 -14.87
N LEU A 30 3.96 6.77 -14.36
CA LEU A 30 4.46 5.88 -13.30
C LEU A 30 3.73 6.06 -11.97
N GLY A 31 3.28 7.28 -11.64
CA GLY A 31 2.48 7.50 -10.43
C GLY A 31 1.17 6.71 -10.44
N HIS A 32 0.56 6.53 -11.62
CA HIS A 32 -0.63 5.70 -11.77
C HIS A 32 -0.33 4.22 -11.55
N LYS A 33 0.78 3.71 -12.11
CA LYS A 33 1.22 2.32 -11.91
C LYS A 33 1.51 2.04 -10.42
N PHE A 34 2.26 2.93 -9.77
CA PHE A 34 2.52 2.84 -8.33
C PHE A 34 1.22 2.78 -7.51
N HIS A 35 0.29 3.70 -7.76
CA HIS A 35 -1.00 3.70 -7.06
C HIS A 35 -1.79 2.40 -7.28
N ALA A 36 -1.75 1.84 -8.50
CA ALA A 36 -2.42 0.58 -8.80
C ALA A 36 -1.81 -0.60 -8.02
N GLU A 37 -0.48 -0.65 -7.89
CA GLU A 37 0.23 -1.66 -7.08
C GLU A 37 -0.12 -1.54 -5.60
N VAL A 38 -0.07 -0.33 -5.03
CA VAL A 38 -0.49 -0.06 -3.65
C VAL A 38 -1.93 -0.49 -3.42
N LYS A 39 -2.85 -0.10 -4.31
CA LYS A 39 -4.25 -0.52 -4.23
C LYS A 39 -4.38 -2.04 -4.27
N GLY A 40 -3.64 -2.73 -5.14
CA GLY A 40 -3.61 -4.19 -5.21
C GLY A 40 -3.13 -4.84 -3.90
N ALA A 41 -2.13 -4.25 -3.25
CA ALA A 41 -1.68 -4.70 -1.93
C ALA A 41 -2.76 -4.50 -0.84
N LEU A 42 -3.45 -3.34 -0.84
CA LEU A 42 -4.56 -3.08 0.08
C LEU A 42 -5.71 -4.09 -0.11
N GLU A 43 -6.05 -4.45 -1.35
CA GLU A 43 -7.08 -5.47 -1.58
C GLU A 43 -6.70 -6.85 -1.05
N LYS A 44 -5.40 -7.21 -1.05
CA LYS A 44 -4.91 -8.45 -0.40
C LYS A 44 -5.06 -8.40 1.11
N LEU A 45 -4.81 -7.24 1.74
CA LEU A 45 -4.98 -7.09 3.19
C LEU A 45 -6.43 -7.30 3.64
N LYS A 46 -7.41 -6.93 2.80
CA LYS A 46 -8.83 -7.16 3.08
C LYS A 46 -9.21 -8.66 3.09
N THR A 47 -8.38 -9.52 2.51
CA THR A 47 -8.61 -10.97 2.48
C THR A 47 -7.72 -11.71 3.49
N ASN A 48 -6.45 -11.35 3.62
CA ASN A 48 -5.52 -11.91 4.60
C ASN A 48 -4.45 -10.88 5.02
N PRO A 49 -4.50 -10.35 6.26
CA PRO A 49 -3.50 -9.41 6.77
C PRO A 49 -2.30 -10.09 7.46
N PHE A 50 -2.33 -11.39 7.72
CA PHE A 50 -1.35 -12.09 8.56
C PHE A 50 -0.07 -12.50 7.79
N PHE A 51 0.65 -11.51 7.25
CA PHE A 51 1.94 -11.72 6.59
C PHE A 51 3.09 -11.95 7.58
N GLN A 52 4.34 -12.03 7.12
CA GLN A 52 5.47 -12.18 8.04
C GLN A 52 5.67 -10.93 8.90
N ILE A 53 5.88 -11.11 10.20
CA ILE A 53 6.28 -10.02 11.09
C ILE A 53 7.74 -9.69 10.81
N ARG A 54 8.06 -8.41 10.55
CA ARG A 54 9.45 -7.96 10.33
C ARG A 54 10.00 -7.10 11.46
N TYR A 55 9.14 -6.38 12.19
CA TYR A 55 9.53 -5.47 13.27
C TYR A 55 8.42 -5.47 14.31
N ASP A 56 8.71 -5.55 15.61
CA ASP A 56 7.79 -5.21 16.72
C ASP A 56 6.28 -5.50 16.50
N GLY A 57 5.91 -6.68 15.99
CA GLY A 57 4.52 -7.07 15.72
C GLY A 57 3.91 -6.53 14.42
N VAL A 58 4.66 -5.79 13.61
CA VAL A 58 4.29 -5.26 12.30
C VAL A 58 4.42 -6.35 11.22
N HIS A 59 3.29 -6.72 10.64
CA HIS A 59 3.21 -7.58 9.46
C HIS A 59 3.57 -6.80 8.20
N CYS A 60 4.53 -7.29 7.41
CA CYS A 60 4.91 -6.68 6.14
C CYS A 60 4.57 -7.58 4.96
N LEU A 61 3.94 -7.00 3.92
CA LEU A 61 3.74 -7.69 2.65
C LEU A 61 5.11 -8.05 2.04
N PRO A 62 5.33 -9.29 1.56
CA PRO A 62 6.51 -9.58 0.75
C PRO A 62 6.37 -8.85 -0.60
N LEU A 63 7.22 -7.85 -0.80
CA LEU A 63 7.43 -7.14 -2.06
C LEU A 63 8.66 -7.69 -2.76
#